data_AF-A0A2P4UNE1-F1
#
_entry.id   AF-A0A2P4UNE1-F1
#
_cell.length_a   1.000
_cell.length_b   1.000
_cell.length_c   1.000
_cell.angle_alpha   90.00
_cell.angle_beta   90.00
_cell.angle_gamma   90.00
#
_symmetry.space_group_name_H-M   'P 1'
#
loop_
_entity.id
_entity.type
_entity.pdbx_description
1 polymer ?
#
loop_
_entity_poly.entity_id
_entity_poly.type
_entity_poly.pdbx_seq_one_letter_code
_entity_poly.pdbx_strand_id
1 'polypeptide(L)'
;MNDIDLLIGRIAPATDARAADLLSADTAAALADRIVTSTTEAPDIRSPHRTRRRLAIGLPLLTTGLAGATAVTVLLVSPGDGSPAPVPSRPSASHAPKVELAAALTFTRNGGHIDVRIRDPYADPERYKEEFAKHGLDVDLKLIPSSPSIVGTVVMIEGDITPINKKGACEVPGGGDTCPVGVRVPVDYKGHAAVAFARAARPGEHYNSTAQADARGEVMHGMTFRKRPVAEVLAALAKRHVTVPEYRYMVGNESKVAYPGQIPGTWYVHDAALWAAGQVMLFVGPHPDERPGDRPQPN
;
A
#
# COMPACT_ATOMS: atom_id res chain seq x y z
N MET A 1 22.93 2.08 27.32
CA MET A 1 22.72 2.51 25.93
C MET A 1 23.13 1.32 25.10
N ASN A 2 22.16 0.58 24.56
CA ASN A 2 22.38 -0.79 24.11
C ASN A 2 22.98 -0.80 22.69
N ASP A 3 23.86 -1.77 22.43
CA ASP A 3 24.57 -1.98 21.16
C ASP A 3 23.61 -2.12 19.96
N ILE A 4 22.37 -2.57 20.21
CA ILE A 4 21.28 -2.63 19.24
C ILE A 4 20.87 -1.23 18.75
N ASP A 5 20.87 -0.20 19.59
CA ASP A 5 20.49 1.16 19.18
C ASP A 5 21.53 1.77 18.23
N LEU A 6 22.81 1.39 18.38
CA LEU A 6 23.90 1.77 17.46
C LEU A 6 23.84 0.98 16.14
N LEU A 7 23.40 -0.28 16.17
CA LEU A 7 23.19 -1.09 14.96
C LEU A 7 21.96 -0.64 14.18
N ILE A 8 20.87 -0.26 14.85
CA ILE A 8 19.68 0.34 14.23
C ILE A 8 20.02 1.71 13.64
N GLY A 9 20.82 2.53 14.35
CA GLY A 9 21.30 3.82 13.82
C GLY A 9 22.19 3.72 12.58
N ARG A 10 22.77 2.54 12.29
CA ARG A 10 23.52 2.26 11.05
C ARG A 10 22.64 1.85 9.88
N ILE A 11 21.39 1.46 10.13
CA ILE A 11 20.37 1.25 9.09
C ILE A 11 19.73 2.60 8.80
N ALA A 12 20.49 3.51 8.21
CA ALA A 12 19.91 4.73 7.67
C ALA A 12 18.97 4.32 6.51
N PRO A 13 17.69 4.74 6.51
CA PRO A 13 16.85 4.57 5.34
C PRO A 13 17.55 5.28 4.16
N ALA A 14 17.83 4.53 3.09
CA ALA A 14 18.37 5.12 1.88
C ALA A 14 17.35 6.13 1.34
N THR A 15 17.79 7.36 1.08
CA THR A 15 16.98 8.33 0.34
C THR A 15 16.85 7.88 -1.11
N ASP A 16 15.79 8.31 -1.80
CA ASP A 16 15.60 7.99 -3.22
C ASP A 16 16.82 8.38 -4.06
N ALA A 17 17.39 9.57 -3.81
CA ALA A 17 18.61 10.02 -4.47
C ALA A 17 19.77 9.03 -4.26
N ARG A 18 19.93 8.52 -3.02
CA ARG A 18 20.95 7.52 -2.71
C ARG A 18 20.61 6.15 -3.27
N ALA A 19 19.33 5.77 -3.37
CA ALA A 19 18.89 4.54 -4.00
C ALA A 19 19.18 4.54 -5.50
N ALA A 20 18.98 5.68 -6.19
CA ALA A 20 19.37 5.86 -7.59
C ALA A 20 20.89 5.73 -7.78
N ASP A 21 21.68 6.28 -6.86
CA ASP A 21 23.15 6.17 -6.89
C ASP A 21 23.65 4.74 -6.59
N LEU A 22 22.91 3.97 -5.79
CA LEU A 22 23.26 2.60 -5.41
C LEU A 22 22.87 1.55 -6.48
N LEU A 23 21.96 1.89 -7.39
CA LEU A 23 21.54 1.01 -8.47
C LEU A 23 22.48 1.16 -9.67
N SER A 24 23.40 0.21 -9.86
CA SER A 24 24.20 0.17 -11.08
C SER A 24 23.32 -0.10 -12.30
N ALA A 25 23.69 0.48 -13.44
CA ALA A 25 22.98 0.28 -14.71
C ALA A 25 22.83 -1.22 -15.07
N ASP A 26 23.85 -2.02 -14.77
CA ASP A 26 23.84 -3.47 -14.99
C ASP A 26 22.80 -4.17 -14.10
N THR A 27 22.68 -3.74 -12.83
CA THR A 27 21.68 -4.30 -11.90
C THR A 27 20.27 -3.90 -12.32
N ALA A 28 20.08 -2.66 -12.77
CA ALA A 28 18.79 -2.18 -13.26
C ALA A 28 18.37 -2.91 -14.56
N ALA A 29 19.31 -3.10 -15.50
CA ALA A 29 19.07 -3.84 -16.73
C ALA A 29 18.78 -5.32 -16.46
N ALA A 30 19.53 -5.96 -15.57
CA ALA A 30 19.28 -7.35 -15.18
C ALA A 30 17.92 -7.53 -14.47
N LEU A 31 17.50 -6.56 -13.66
CA LEU A 31 16.18 -6.56 -13.04
C LEU A 31 15.06 -6.35 -14.07
N ALA A 32 15.24 -5.41 -14.99
CA ALA A 32 14.28 -5.14 -16.06
C ALA A 32 14.13 -6.36 -16.99
N ASP A 33 15.24 -6.98 -17.39
CA ASP A 33 15.25 -8.24 -18.15
C ASP A 33 14.50 -9.32 -17.38
N ARG A 34 14.79 -9.49 -16.08
CA ARG A 34 14.05 -10.42 -15.23
C ARG A 34 12.56 -10.13 -15.20
N ILE A 35 12.12 -8.88 -15.06
CA ILE A 35 10.69 -8.52 -15.03
C ILE A 35 10.03 -8.85 -16.38
N VAL A 36 10.70 -8.58 -17.50
CA VAL A 36 10.19 -8.84 -18.85
C VAL A 36 10.17 -10.34 -19.18
N THR A 37 11.17 -11.10 -18.73
CA THR A 37 11.23 -12.56 -18.92
C THR A 37 10.41 -13.32 -17.90
N SER A 38 10.09 -12.70 -16.75
CA SER A 38 9.10 -13.19 -15.79
C SER A 38 7.71 -12.94 -16.36
N THR A 39 7.38 -13.63 -17.45
CA THR A 39 5.99 -13.87 -17.76
C THR A 39 5.41 -14.59 -16.57
N THR A 40 4.55 -13.92 -15.81
CA THR A 40 3.70 -14.56 -14.80
C THR A 40 2.92 -15.65 -15.53
N GLU A 41 3.42 -16.88 -15.53
CA GLU A 41 2.57 -18.04 -15.67
C GLU A 41 1.61 -17.95 -14.49
N ALA A 42 0.40 -17.49 -14.78
CA ALA A 42 -0.72 -17.64 -13.88
C ALA A 42 -0.71 -19.12 -13.45
N PRO A 43 -0.76 -19.44 -12.14
CA PRO A 43 -0.93 -20.81 -11.74
C PRO A 43 -2.19 -21.32 -12.40
N ASP A 44 -2.05 -22.36 -13.21
CA ASP A 44 -3.15 -23.10 -13.82
C ASP A 44 -3.99 -23.67 -12.67
N ILE A 45 -4.99 -22.90 -12.21
CA ILE A 45 -6.00 -23.37 -11.27
C ILE A 45 -6.84 -24.37 -12.04
N ARG A 46 -6.35 -25.61 -12.12
CA ARG A 46 -7.13 -26.76 -12.56
C ARG A 46 -8.33 -26.88 -11.63
N SER A 47 -9.47 -26.46 -12.13
CA SER A 47 -10.75 -26.63 -11.46
C SER A 47 -10.95 -28.11 -11.09
N PRO A 48 -11.31 -28.45 -9.84
CA PRO A 48 -11.61 -29.83 -9.49
C PRO A 48 -12.90 -30.23 -10.23
N HIS A 49 -12.77 -31.05 -11.26
CA HIS A 49 -13.90 -31.66 -11.95
C HIS A 49 -14.72 -32.47 -10.95
N ARG A 50 -15.92 -31.95 -10.63
CA ARG A 50 -16.99 -32.70 -9.96
C ARG A 50 -17.27 -33.98 -10.76
N THR A 51 -16.88 -35.12 -10.21
CA THR A 51 -17.24 -36.45 -10.72
C THR A 51 -18.75 -36.68 -10.56
N ARG A 52 -19.53 -36.29 -11.57
CA ARG A 52 -20.88 -36.84 -11.76
C ARG A 52 -20.76 -38.17 -12.50
N ARG A 53 -20.85 -39.26 -11.73
CA ARG A 53 -21.20 -40.60 -12.26
C ARG A 53 -22.47 -40.48 -13.09
N ARG A 54 -22.40 -40.73 -14.41
CA ARG A 54 -23.47 -41.36 -15.22
C ARG A 54 -22.88 -42.08 -16.44
N LEU A 55 -23.03 -43.40 -16.41
CA LEU A 55 -23.18 -44.41 -17.47
C LEU A 55 -22.87 -44.05 -18.94
N ALA A 56 -21.86 -44.77 -19.47
CA ALA A 56 -21.82 -45.67 -20.63
C ALA A 56 -22.30 -45.23 -22.05
N ILE A 57 -21.62 -45.86 -23.04
CA ILE A 57 -21.77 -45.81 -24.51
C ILE A 57 -20.91 -44.68 -25.14
N GLY A 58 -19.98 -44.87 -26.08
CA GLY A 58 -19.50 -46.01 -26.85
C GLY A 58 -18.58 -45.51 -27.99
N LEU A 59 -17.63 -46.37 -28.38
CA LEU A 59 -16.76 -46.40 -29.58
C LEU A 59 -15.52 -45.46 -29.74
N PRO A 60 -14.38 -46.04 -30.20
CA PRO A 60 -13.11 -45.34 -30.45
C PRO A 60 -12.93 -44.97 -31.93
N LEU A 61 -12.22 -43.89 -32.21
CA LEU A 61 -11.60 -43.66 -33.51
C LEU A 61 -10.13 -43.29 -33.34
N LEU A 62 -9.29 -44.18 -33.87
CA LEU A 62 -7.89 -44.02 -34.17
C LEU A 62 -7.72 -42.97 -35.26
N THR A 63 -6.88 -41.97 -35.05
CA THR A 63 -6.19 -41.27 -36.14
C THR A 63 -4.74 -40.97 -35.77
N THR A 64 -3.87 -41.62 -36.52
CA THR A 64 -2.43 -41.38 -36.68
C THR A 64 -2.18 -39.98 -37.26
N GLY A 65 -1.12 -39.31 -36.78
CA GLY A 65 -0.57 -38.11 -37.40
C GLY A 65 0.92 -38.00 -37.11
N LEU A 66 1.74 -38.34 -38.11
CA LEU A 66 3.20 -38.22 -38.14
C LEU A 66 3.67 -36.77 -38.36
N ALA A 67 4.97 -36.58 -38.10
CA ALA A 67 5.90 -35.56 -38.61
C ALA A 67 6.03 -34.26 -37.77
N GLY A 68 7.22 -33.70 -37.54
CA GLY A 68 8.48 -33.89 -38.24
C GLY A 68 9.71 -33.51 -37.40
N ALA A 69 10.83 -34.11 -37.78
CA ALA A 69 12.16 -33.87 -37.28
C ALA A 69 12.67 -32.46 -37.66
N THR A 70 13.37 -31.79 -36.75
CA THR A 70 14.40 -30.81 -37.11
C THR A 70 15.70 -31.14 -36.39
N ALA A 71 16.76 -31.09 -37.17
CA ALA A 71 18.04 -31.75 -36.95
C ALA A 71 18.88 -31.04 -35.88
N VAL A 72 19.49 -31.84 -35.01
CA VAL A 72 20.62 -31.42 -34.16
C VAL A 72 21.83 -31.20 -35.06
N THR A 73 22.21 -29.94 -35.26
CA THR A 73 23.45 -29.60 -35.97
C THR A 73 24.61 -29.71 -34.98
N VAL A 74 25.37 -30.79 -35.09
CA VAL A 74 26.64 -30.96 -34.38
C VAL A 74 27.70 -30.14 -35.11
N LEU A 75 28.18 -29.07 -34.49
CA LEU A 75 29.31 -28.28 -34.98
C LEU A 75 30.61 -29.05 -34.74
N LEU A 76 31.28 -29.37 -35.84
CA LEU A 76 32.62 -29.95 -35.91
C LEU A 76 33.65 -28.99 -35.30
N VAL A 77 34.41 -29.47 -34.32
CA VAL A 77 35.64 -28.85 -33.84
C VAL A 77 36.78 -29.32 -34.75
N SER A 78 37.46 -28.39 -35.40
CA SER A 78 38.81 -28.60 -35.96
C SER A 78 39.83 -27.85 -35.12
N PRO A 79 41.00 -28.44 -34.80
CA PRO A 79 42.10 -27.78 -34.11
C PRO A 79 43.03 -27.09 -35.12
N GLY A 80 43.50 -25.88 -34.82
CA GLY A 80 44.49 -25.20 -35.65
C GLY A 80 44.76 -23.76 -35.26
N ASP A 81 45.89 -23.58 -34.58
CA ASP A 81 46.82 -22.44 -34.64
C ASP A 81 46.40 -21.03 -34.22
N GLY A 82 46.83 -20.68 -33.00
CA GLY A 82 47.73 -19.54 -32.81
C GLY A 82 47.22 -18.14 -33.16
N SER A 83 46.37 -17.57 -32.31
CA SER A 83 46.35 -16.13 -32.04
C SER A 83 45.78 -15.87 -30.64
N PRO A 84 46.41 -15.02 -29.80
CA PRO A 84 45.84 -14.65 -28.51
C PRO A 84 44.50 -13.95 -28.76
N ALA A 85 43.45 -14.48 -28.13
CA ALA A 85 42.11 -13.93 -28.20
C ALA A 85 42.14 -12.41 -27.86
N PRO A 86 41.37 -11.57 -28.57
CA PRO A 86 41.13 -10.21 -28.11
C PRO A 86 40.47 -10.31 -26.75
N VAL A 87 41.13 -9.81 -25.71
CA VAL A 87 40.51 -9.54 -24.42
C VAL A 87 39.24 -8.75 -24.70
N PRO A 88 38.07 -9.11 -24.16
CA PRO A 88 36.87 -8.32 -24.37
C PRO A 88 37.15 -6.91 -23.86
N SER A 89 37.20 -5.96 -24.80
CA SER A 89 37.36 -4.55 -24.52
C SER A 89 36.26 -4.15 -23.54
N ARG A 90 36.66 -3.82 -22.32
CA ARG A 90 35.83 -3.17 -21.31
C ARG A 90 35.05 -2.05 -22.01
N PRO A 91 33.71 -2.01 -21.98
CA PRO A 91 32.98 -0.93 -22.61
C PRO A 91 33.50 0.38 -22.04
N SER A 92 33.90 1.28 -22.93
CA SER A 92 34.39 2.61 -22.59
C SER A 92 33.39 3.28 -21.64
N ALA A 93 33.87 3.76 -20.50
CA ALA A 93 33.10 4.36 -19.41
C ALA A 93 32.50 5.73 -19.77
N SER A 94 32.01 5.87 -21.01
CA SER A 94 31.69 7.17 -21.60
C SER A 94 30.22 7.37 -21.90
N HIS A 95 29.32 6.44 -21.52
CA HIS A 95 27.85 6.61 -21.52
C HIS A 95 27.23 5.52 -20.61
N ALA A 96 27.46 5.59 -19.30
CA ALA A 96 26.62 4.83 -18.37
C ALA A 96 25.23 5.49 -18.39
N PRO A 97 24.14 4.79 -18.76
CA PRO A 97 22.81 5.37 -18.69
C PRO A 97 22.51 5.70 -17.23
N LYS A 98 22.19 6.96 -16.96
CA LYS A 98 21.78 7.41 -15.63
C LYS A 98 20.45 6.74 -15.32
N VAL A 99 20.40 5.94 -14.26
CA VAL A 99 19.15 5.33 -13.80
C VAL A 99 18.28 6.46 -13.25
N GLU A 100 17.24 6.83 -13.98
CA GLU A 100 16.23 7.78 -13.50
C GLU A 100 15.14 7.02 -12.73
N LEU A 101 14.83 7.49 -11.52
CA LEU A 101 13.73 6.95 -10.73
C LEU A 101 12.40 7.16 -11.46
N ALA A 102 11.55 6.14 -11.45
CA ALA A 102 10.18 6.25 -11.96
C ALA A 102 9.41 7.35 -11.21
N ALA A 103 8.71 8.24 -11.92
CA ALA A 103 7.98 9.39 -11.36
C ALA A 103 7.10 9.03 -10.15
N ALA A 104 7.10 9.88 -9.12
CA ALA A 104 6.32 9.69 -7.92
C ALA A 104 4.83 10.01 -8.14
N LEU A 105 4.55 10.93 -9.07
CA LEU A 105 3.22 11.36 -9.47
C LEU A 105 2.97 11.06 -10.95
N THR A 106 1.68 10.94 -11.29
CA THR A 106 1.22 10.91 -12.68
C THR A 106 0.34 12.12 -12.92
N PHE A 107 0.64 12.85 -13.99
CA PHE A 107 -0.11 14.04 -14.43
C PHE A 107 -0.80 13.72 -15.75
N THR A 108 -2.13 13.80 -15.77
CA THR A 108 -2.93 13.58 -16.99
C THR A 108 -3.77 14.82 -17.27
N ARG A 109 -3.51 15.46 -18.42
CA ARG A 109 -4.27 16.64 -18.83
C ARG A 109 -5.59 16.21 -19.48
N ASN A 110 -6.71 16.65 -18.90
CA ASN A 110 -8.06 16.34 -19.35
C ASN A 110 -8.84 17.65 -19.53
N GLY A 111 -8.81 18.21 -20.74
CA GLY A 111 -9.47 19.47 -21.06
C GLY A 111 -8.95 20.63 -20.19
N GLY A 112 -9.85 21.28 -19.44
CA GLY A 112 -9.53 22.39 -18.53
C GLY A 112 -8.84 22.00 -17.21
N HIS A 113 -8.47 20.73 -17.03
CA HIS A 113 -7.89 20.26 -15.77
C HIS A 113 -6.66 19.37 -15.97
N ILE A 114 -5.86 19.27 -14.91
CA ILE A 114 -4.77 18.34 -14.72
C ILE A 114 -5.18 17.39 -13.59
N ASP A 115 -5.34 16.11 -13.93
CA ASP A 115 -5.58 15.04 -12.97
C ASP A 115 -4.22 14.54 -12.46
N VAL A 116 -4.00 14.61 -11.15
CA VAL A 116 -2.76 14.18 -10.49
C VAL A 116 -3.05 12.97 -9.60
N ARG A 117 -2.30 11.89 -9.77
CA ARG A 117 -2.40 10.68 -8.93
C ARG A 117 -1.03 10.23 -8.44
N ILE A 118 -0.97 9.70 -7.23
CA ILE A 118 0.24 9.09 -6.68
C ILE A 118 0.53 7.77 -7.40
N ARG A 119 1.78 7.61 -7.81
CA ARG A 119 2.33 6.36 -8.34
C ARG A 119 3.20 5.64 -7.32
N ASP A 120 4.01 6.40 -6.59
CA ASP A 120 4.85 5.89 -5.50
C ASP A 120 4.48 6.63 -4.22
N PRO A 121 3.82 6.00 -3.22
CA PRO A 121 3.48 6.63 -1.94
C PRO A 121 4.64 6.63 -0.94
N TYR A 122 5.83 6.17 -1.31
CA TYR A 122 7.02 6.11 -0.45
C TYR A 122 8.15 7.01 -0.92
N ALA A 123 7.96 7.76 -2.01
CA ALA A 123 8.97 8.67 -2.51
C ALA A 123 9.31 9.77 -1.50
N ASP A 124 10.48 10.39 -1.67
CA ASP A 124 10.90 11.52 -0.85
C ASP A 124 9.87 12.66 -0.91
N PRO A 125 9.39 13.20 0.24
CA PRO A 125 8.46 14.34 0.27
C PRO A 125 8.84 15.51 -0.64
N GLU A 126 10.13 15.87 -0.70
CA GLU A 126 10.61 16.97 -1.55
C GLU A 126 10.41 16.69 -3.04
N ARG A 127 10.47 15.41 -3.42
CA ARG A 127 10.30 14.99 -4.81
C ARG A 127 8.88 15.25 -5.32
N TYR A 128 7.86 15.07 -4.50
CA TYR A 128 6.50 15.41 -4.90
C TYR A 128 6.37 16.91 -5.21
N LYS A 129 6.95 17.76 -4.36
CA LYS A 129 6.97 19.21 -4.56
C LYS A 129 7.68 19.59 -5.84
N GLU A 130 8.84 19.00 -6.11
CA GLU A 130 9.57 19.20 -7.35
C GLU A 130 8.75 18.78 -8.59
N GLU A 131 8.05 17.65 -8.52
CA GLU A 131 7.21 17.16 -9.61
C GLU A 131 6.00 18.09 -9.84
N PHE A 132 5.32 18.58 -8.80
CA PHE A 132 4.28 19.62 -8.95
C PHE A 132 4.83 20.91 -9.56
N ALA A 133 5.99 21.40 -9.09
CA ALA A 133 6.62 22.62 -9.57
C ALA A 133 7.03 22.53 -11.05
N LYS A 134 7.50 21.35 -11.52
CA LYS A 134 7.77 21.09 -12.95
C LYS A 134 6.53 21.24 -13.82
N HIS A 135 5.34 21.06 -13.25
CA HIS A 135 4.05 21.28 -13.92
C HIS A 135 3.44 22.66 -13.66
N GLY A 136 4.20 23.58 -13.04
CA GLY A 136 3.75 24.95 -12.76
C GLY A 136 2.69 25.03 -11.67
N LEU A 137 2.59 24.02 -10.81
CA LEU A 137 1.62 23.93 -9.74
C LEU A 137 2.32 24.18 -8.39
N ASP A 138 1.76 25.08 -7.58
CA ASP A 138 2.18 25.30 -6.19
C ASP A 138 1.29 24.44 -5.28
N VAL A 139 1.69 23.19 -5.07
CA VAL A 139 0.98 22.22 -4.24
C VAL A 139 1.96 21.59 -3.26
N ASP A 140 1.72 21.78 -1.96
CA ASP A 140 2.44 21.08 -0.91
C ASP A 140 1.78 19.71 -0.65
N LEU A 141 2.55 18.64 -0.77
CA LEU A 141 2.09 17.28 -0.53
C LEU A 141 2.72 16.70 0.74
N LYS A 142 1.89 16.13 1.61
CA LYS A 142 2.34 15.38 2.79
C LYS A 142 1.85 13.93 2.76
N LEU A 143 2.69 13.03 3.25
CA LEU A 143 2.32 11.63 3.45
C LEU A 143 2.09 11.36 4.94
N ILE A 144 0.88 10.97 5.31
CA ILE A 144 0.54 10.68 6.71
C ILE A 144 0.33 9.18 6.93
N PRO A 145 0.79 8.63 8.06
CA PRO A 145 0.57 7.22 8.38
C PRO A 145 -0.92 6.97 8.56
N SER A 146 -1.42 5.96 7.89
CA SER A 146 -2.86 5.66 7.86
C SER A 146 -3.15 4.17 7.96
N SER A 147 -4.40 3.87 8.31
CA SER A 147 -4.87 2.49 8.40
C SER A 147 -4.87 1.79 7.03
N PRO A 148 -4.68 0.46 6.99
CA PRO A 148 -4.47 -0.28 5.74
C PRO A 148 -5.52 -0.06 4.66
N SER A 149 -6.81 0.10 5.02
CA SER A 149 -7.88 0.18 4.02
C SER A 149 -7.91 1.49 3.23
N ILE A 150 -7.21 2.54 3.70
CA ILE A 150 -7.21 3.87 3.06
C ILE A 150 -5.85 4.28 2.50
N VAL A 151 -4.84 3.40 2.55
CA VAL A 151 -3.52 3.68 1.95
C VAL A 151 -3.66 4.00 0.46
N GLY A 152 -2.96 5.03 -0.01
CA GLY A 152 -3.00 5.51 -1.39
C GLY A 152 -4.17 6.46 -1.69
N THR A 153 -4.97 6.83 -0.69
CA THR A 153 -6.06 7.80 -0.84
C THR A 153 -5.65 9.19 -0.34
N VAL A 154 -6.36 10.22 -0.81
CA VAL A 154 -6.26 11.56 -0.26
C VAL A 154 -7.07 11.62 1.03
N VAL A 155 -6.47 12.13 2.09
CA VAL A 155 -7.09 12.21 3.42
C VAL A 155 -7.31 13.64 3.89
N MET A 156 -6.74 14.61 3.19
CA MET A 156 -6.96 16.05 3.40
C MET A 156 -6.70 16.79 2.09
N ILE A 157 -7.53 17.79 1.81
CA ILE A 157 -7.36 18.75 0.71
C ILE A 157 -7.65 20.13 1.26
N GLU A 158 -6.73 21.06 1.04
CA GLU A 158 -6.92 22.49 1.29
C GLU A 158 -6.67 23.27 -0.01
N GLY A 159 -7.45 24.34 -0.23
CA GLY A 159 -7.39 25.18 -1.42
C GLY A 159 -8.39 24.78 -2.52
N ASP A 160 -8.37 25.54 -3.62
CA ASP A 160 -9.35 25.41 -4.72
C ASP A 160 -8.98 24.29 -5.73
N ILE A 161 -8.78 23.08 -5.21
CA ILE A 161 -8.59 21.86 -6.00
C ILE A 161 -9.60 20.81 -5.57
N THR A 162 -9.93 19.86 -6.45
CA THR A 162 -11.03 18.91 -6.19
C THR A 162 -10.51 17.47 -6.12
N PRO A 163 -11.09 16.60 -5.27
CA PRO A 163 -10.70 15.19 -5.24
C PRO A 163 -11.13 14.46 -6.52
N ILE A 164 -10.28 13.54 -6.99
CA ILE A 164 -10.66 12.56 -8.00
C ILE A 164 -11.18 11.32 -7.29
N ASN A 165 -12.49 11.13 -7.35
CA ASN A 165 -13.12 10.02 -6.66
C ASN A 165 -13.20 8.76 -7.52
N LYS A 166 -12.91 7.60 -6.90
CA LYS A 166 -13.13 6.27 -7.46
C LYS A 166 -14.03 5.47 -6.52
N LYS A 167 -15.15 4.99 -7.05
CA LYS A 167 -16.08 4.15 -6.28
C LYS A 167 -15.48 2.77 -6.01
N GLY A 168 -15.69 2.25 -4.81
CA GLY A 168 -15.33 0.90 -4.38
C GLY A 168 -13.83 0.62 -4.26
N ALA A 169 -12.98 1.65 -4.31
CA ALA A 169 -11.53 1.49 -4.21
C ALA A 169 -11.01 1.41 -2.76
N CYS A 170 -11.83 1.81 -1.78
CA CYS A 170 -11.55 1.89 -0.35
C CYS A 170 -12.87 2.17 0.41
N GLU A 171 -12.82 2.15 1.74
CA GLU A 171 -13.90 2.69 2.59
C GLU A 171 -13.39 3.96 3.30
N VAL A 172 -14.13 5.07 3.20
CA VAL A 172 -13.71 6.35 3.80
C VAL A 172 -14.10 6.47 5.27
N PRO A 173 -13.42 7.34 6.07
CA PRO A 173 -13.67 7.51 7.50
C PRO A 173 -15.12 7.86 7.91
N GLY A 174 -16.00 8.22 6.96
CA GLY A 174 -17.42 8.51 7.18
C GLY A 174 -18.42 7.43 6.76
N GLY A 175 -17.98 6.25 6.32
CA GLY A 175 -18.88 5.21 5.80
C GLY A 175 -19.39 5.54 4.39
N GLY A 176 -18.50 5.44 3.42
CA GLY A 176 -18.79 5.62 2.00
C GLY A 176 -17.80 4.86 1.13
N ASP A 177 -18.13 4.69 -0.14
CA ASP A 177 -17.33 3.96 -1.13
C ASP A 177 -16.53 4.90 -2.06
N THR A 178 -16.57 6.21 -1.78
CA THR A 178 -16.07 7.25 -2.67
C THR A 178 -14.66 7.65 -2.23
N CYS A 179 -13.67 7.08 -2.89
CA CYS A 179 -12.27 7.20 -2.50
C CYS A 179 -11.57 8.26 -3.32
N PRO A 180 -11.06 9.32 -2.69
CA PRO A 180 -10.24 10.28 -3.40
C PRO A 180 -8.89 9.61 -3.70
N VAL A 181 -8.64 9.26 -4.96
CA VAL A 181 -7.44 8.56 -5.43
C VAL A 181 -6.43 9.51 -6.09
N GLY A 182 -6.65 10.80 -5.93
CA GLY A 182 -5.88 11.86 -6.55
C GLY A 182 -6.61 13.20 -6.45
N VAL A 183 -6.03 14.20 -7.08
CA VAL A 183 -6.55 15.57 -7.12
C VAL A 183 -6.67 16.08 -8.54
N ARG A 184 -7.66 16.93 -8.75
CA ARG A 184 -7.93 17.60 -10.01
C ARG A 184 -7.69 19.09 -9.82
N VAL A 185 -6.77 19.61 -10.62
CA VAL A 185 -6.29 20.99 -10.56
C VAL A 185 -6.66 21.69 -11.87
N PRO A 186 -7.25 22.90 -11.86
CA PRO A 186 -7.47 23.69 -13.07
C PRO A 186 -6.16 23.96 -13.82
N VAL A 187 -6.17 23.97 -15.17
CA VAL A 187 -4.95 24.21 -15.97
C VAL A 187 -4.37 25.62 -15.81
N ASP A 188 -5.18 26.57 -15.37
CA ASP A 188 -4.85 27.97 -15.13
C ASP A 188 -4.69 28.29 -13.63
N TYR A 189 -4.58 27.25 -12.78
CA TYR A 189 -4.44 27.41 -11.35
C TYR A 189 -3.24 28.29 -10.97
N LYS A 190 -3.49 29.32 -10.17
CA LYS A 190 -2.49 30.27 -9.62
C LYS A 190 -2.49 30.33 -8.09
N GLY A 191 -3.35 29.55 -7.45
CA GLY A 191 -3.43 29.46 -6.00
C GLY A 191 -2.35 28.56 -5.41
N HIS A 192 -2.44 28.39 -4.09
CA HIS A 192 -1.69 27.41 -3.32
C HIS A 192 -2.66 26.37 -2.78
N ALA A 193 -2.27 25.09 -2.83
CA ALA A 193 -3.03 24.00 -2.24
C ALA A 193 -2.14 23.10 -1.37
N ALA A 194 -2.74 22.52 -0.33
CA ALA A 194 -2.10 21.50 0.48
C ALA A 194 -2.90 20.20 0.36
N VAL A 195 -2.19 19.08 0.19
CA VAL A 195 -2.80 17.75 0.07
C VAL A 195 -2.09 16.78 1.00
N ALA A 196 -2.85 16.05 1.80
CA ALA A 196 -2.32 14.90 2.53
C ALA A 196 -2.78 13.60 1.89
N PHE A 197 -1.85 12.69 1.63
CA PHE A 197 -2.15 11.33 1.20
C PHE A 197 -1.82 10.33 2.31
N ALA A 198 -2.67 9.30 2.39
CA ALA A 198 -2.47 8.17 3.26
C ALA A 198 -1.35 7.28 2.73
N ARG A 199 -0.31 7.08 3.54
CA ARG A 199 0.71 6.04 3.32
C ARG A 199 0.54 4.93 4.35
N ALA A 200 1.12 3.76 4.07
CA ALA A 200 1.23 2.74 5.10
C ALA A 200 2.03 3.28 6.30
N ALA A 201 1.55 3.00 7.50
CA ALA A 201 2.31 3.28 8.72
C ALA A 201 3.56 2.38 8.79
N ARG A 202 4.66 2.95 9.26
CA ARG A 202 5.89 2.21 9.56
C ARG A 202 5.72 1.49 10.91
N PRO A 203 6.53 0.46 11.18
CA PRO A 203 6.53 -0.18 12.50
C PRO A 203 6.73 0.86 13.62
N GLY A 204 5.83 0.87 14.60
CA GLY A 204 5.85 1.79 15.73
C GLY A 204 5.15 3.13 15.53
N GLU A 205 4.68 3.46 14.32
CA GLU A 205 3.90 4.68 14.09
C GLU A 205 2.43 4.49 14.50
N HIS A 206 1.85 5.53 15.10
CA HIS A 206 0.40 5.65 15.23
C HIS A 206 -0.21 6.09 13.90
N TYR A 207 -1.48 5.75 13.70
CA TYR A 207 -2.23 6.28 12.58
C TYR A 207 -2.67 7.72 12.86
N ASN A 208 -2.49 8.59 11.86
CA ASN A 208 -2.99 9.96 11.87
C ASN A 208 -4.35 10.08 11.16
N SER A 209 -4.65 9.16 10.25
CA SER A 209 -5.95 9.06 9.58
C SER A 209 -6.34 7.59 9.45
N THR A 210 -7.62 7.30 9.66
CA THR A 210 -8.11 5.92 9.78
C THR A 210 -9.51 5.79 9.20
N ALA A 211 -9.79 4.66 8.57
CA ALA A 211 -11.18 4.25 8.33
C ALA A 211 -11.89 3.90 9.66
N GLN A 212 -13.17 3.50 9.56
CA GLN A 212 -13.87 2.89 10.69
C GLN A 212 -13.17 1.58 11.07
N ALA A 213 -13.10 1.25 12.36
CA ALA A 213 -12.33 0.08 12.81
C ALA A 213 -12.85 -1.26 12.26
N ASP A 214 -14.13 -1.34 11.91
CA ASP A 214 -14.82 -2.50 11.32
C ASP A 214 -14.98 -2.44 9.80
N ALA A 215 -14.41 -1.41 9.16
CA ALA A 215 -14.37 -1.27 7.71
C ALA A 215 -13.68 -2.46 7.03
N ARG A 216 -14.02 -2.73 5.76
CA ARG A 216 -13.36 -3.79 5.00
C ARG A 216 -11.86 -3.52 4.88
N GLY A 217 -11.05 -4.50 5.28
CA GLY A 217 -9.59 -4.40 5.30
C GLY A 217 -9.02 -3.93 6.63
N GLU A 218 -9.87 -3.60 7.62
CA GLU A 218 -9.44 -3.21 8.97
C GLU A 218 -9.48 -4.37 9.97
N VAL A 219 -8.76 -4.20 11.08
CA VAL A 219 -8.52 -5.29 12.04
C VAL A 219 -9.78 -5.78 12.76
N MET A 220 -10.80 -4.93 12.92
CA MET A 220 -12.08 -5.30 13.50
C MET A 220 -13.15 -5.65 12.46
N HIS A 221 -12.78 -5.83 11.19
CA HIS A 221 -13.73 -6.16 10.13
C HIS A 221 -14.59 -7.39 10.49
N GLY A 222 -15.90 -7.24 10.33
CA GLY A 222 -16.90 -8.27 10.63
C GLY A 222 -17.11 -8.55 12.13
N MET A 223 -16.58 -7.71 13.04
CA MET A 223 -16.83 -7.84 14.47
C MET A 223 -18.07 -7.06 14.90
N THR A 224 -18.92 -7.68 15.71
CA THR A 224 -19.94 -6.97 16.49
C THR A 224 -19.36 -6.62 17.86
N PHE A 225 -19.03 -5.34 18.08
CA PHE A 225 -18.37 -4.90 19.32
C PHE A 225 -19.15 -3.82 20.07
N ARG A 226 -19.98 -3.03 19.38
CA ARG A 226 -20.79 -1.99 20.02
C ARG A 226 -21.82 -2.60 20.97
N LYS A 227 -22.02 -1.96 22.11
CA LYS A 227 -22.89 -2.39 23.22
C LYS A 227 -22.53 -3.77 23.80
N ARG A 228 -21.33 -4.29 23.52
CA ARG A 228 -20.84 -5.53 24.11
C ARG A 228 -19.96 -5.23 25.32
N PRO A 229 -19.91 -6.13 26.32
CA PRO A 229 -19.00 -5.98 27.45
C PRO A 229 -17.54 -5.89 27.00
N VAL A 230 -16.75 -5.04 27.64
CA VAL A 230 -15.32 -4.85 27.38
C VAL A 230 -14.58 -6.18 27.43
N ALA A 231 -14.85 -7.01 28.44
CA ALA A 231 -14.22 -8.34 28.57
C ALA A 231 -14.45 -9.24 27.35
N GLU A 232 -15.66 -9.20 26.77
CA GLU A 232 -16.00 -9.99 25.59
C GLU A 232 -15.27 -9.48 24.34
N VAL A 233 -15.27 -8.15 24.15
CA VAL A 233 -14.58 -7.53 23.02
C VAL A 233 -13.07 -7.79 23.09
N LEU A 234 -12.46 -7.66 24.27
CA LEU A 234 -11.05 -7.97 24.47
C LEU A 234 -10.73 -9.44 24.18
N ALA A 235 -11.57 -10.38 24.59
CA ALA A 235 -11.40 -11.79 24.26
C ALA A 235 -11.49 -12.05 22.73
N ALA A 236 -12.36 -11.32 22.02
CA ALA A 236 -12.46 -11.40 20.57
C ALA A 236 -11.24 -10.78 19.85
N LEU A 237 -10.75 -9.64 20.33
CA LEU A 237 -9.55 -8.97 19.80
C LEU A 237 -8.29 -9.82 20.02
N ALA A 238 -8.18 -10.47 21.18
CA ALA A 238 -7.06 -11.36 21.49
C ALA A 238 -6.95 -12.53 20.49
N LYS A 239 -8.07 -13.11 20.05
CA LYS A 239 -8.11 -14.15 19.00
C LYS A 239 -7.60 -13.67 17.64
N ARG A 240 -7.59 -12.34 17.43
CA ARG A 240 -7.08 -11.69 16.21
C ARG A 240 -5.68 -11.09 16.40
N HIS A 241 -5.04 -11.34 17.55
CA HIS A 241 -3.75 -10.74 17.93
C HIS A 241 -3.79 -9.20 17.93
N VAL A 242 -4.94 -8.62 18.25
CA VAL A 242 -5.12 -7.17 18.35
C VAL A 242 -5.07 -6.75 19.83
N THR A 243 -4.31 -5.70 20.13
CA THR A 243 -4.19 -5.15 21.48
C THR A 243 -4.92 -3.83 21.64
N VAL A 244 -5.27 -3.48 22.88
CA VAL A 244 -5.90 -2.22 23.25
C VAL A 244 -4.97 -1.45 24.19
N PRO A 245 -4.08 -0.59 23.69
CA PRO A 245 -3.15 0.16 24.54
C PRO A 245 -3.85 1.28 25.33
N GLU A 246 -4.99 1.76 24.83
CA GLU A 246 -5.69 2.92 25.39
C GLU A 246 -7.21 2.77 25.31
N TYR A 247 -7.88 3.29 26.34
CA TYR A 247 -9.33 3.41 26.43
C TYR A 247 -9.70 4.88 26.61
N ARG A 248 -10.85 5.27 26.04
CA ARG A 248 -11.45 6.58 26.22
C ARG A 248 -12.84 6.41 26.85
N TYR A 249 -13.16 7.20 27.85
CA TYR A 249 -14.51 7.22 28.44
C TYR A 249 -14.92 8.65 28.78
N MET A 250 -16.21 8.90 28.92
CA MET A 250 -16.73 10.25 29.19
C MET A 250 -16.97 10.45 30.69
N VAL A 251 -16.62 11.64 31.18
CA VAL A 251 -17.08 12.15 32.49
C VAL A 251 -17.74 13.49 32.23
N GLY A 252 -19.07 13.51 32.19
CA GLY A 252 -19.81 14.65 31.63
C GLY A 252 -19.42 14.84 30.16
N ASN A 253 -18.94 16.04 29.81
CA ASN A 253 -18.50 16.36 28.43
C ASN A 253 -16.99 16.22 28.22
N GLU A 254 -16.26 15.68 29.20
CA GLU A 254 -14.82 15.51 29.12
C GLU A 254 -14.44 14.07 28.78
N SER A 255 -13.61 13.88 27.75
CA SER A 255 -13.03 12.58 27.43
C SER A 255 -11.81 12.31 28.33
N LYS A 256 -11.87 11.23 29.10
CA LYS A 256 -10.80 10.76 29.97
C LYS A 256 -10.06 9.58 29.33
N VAL A 257 -8.76 9.50 29.61
CA VAL A 257 -7.88 8.41 29.19
C VAL A 257 -7.80 7.37 30.29
N ALA A 258 -7.84 6.10 29.91
CA ALA A 258 -7.55 4.97 30.78
C ALA A 258 -6.70 3.93 30.05
N TYR A 259 -6.01 3.11 30.82
CA TYR A 259 -5.09 2.08 30.37
C TYR A 259 -5.58 0.69 30.77
N PRO A 260 -5.03 -0.40 30.19
CA PRO A 260 -5.36 -1.76 30.57
C PRO A 260 -5.34 -1.97 32.09
N GLY A 261 -6.39 -2.62 32.62
CA GLY A 261 -6.58 -2.85 34.05
C GLY A 261 -7.31 -1.74 34.81
N GLN A 262 -7.51 -0.56 34.21
CA GLN A 262 -8.26 0.55 34.83
C GLN A 262 -9.74 0.57 34.46
N ILE A 263 -10.13 -0.14 33.39
CA ILE A 263 -11.51 -0.23 32.93
C ILE A 263 -12.14 -1.55 33.41
N PRO A 264 -13.30 -1.52 34.09
CA PRO A 264 -14.02 -2.74 34.45
C PRO A 264 -14.43 -3.54 33.20
N GLY A 265 -14.21 -4.85 33.21
CA GLY A 265 -14.60 -5.73 32.10
C GLY A 265 -16.11 -5.77 31.84
N THR A 266 -16.92 -5.32 32.81
CA THR A 266 -18.39 -5.23 32.73
C THR A 266 -18.89 -3.95 32.06
N TRP A 267 -18.02 -2.97 31.81
CA TRP A 267 -18.36 -1.81 31.00
C TRP A 267 -18.65 -2.23 29.55
N TYR A 268 -19.24 -1.34 28.77
CA TYR A 268 -19.64 -1.58 27.40
C TYR A 268 -18.75 -0.80 26.43
N VAL A 269 -18.44 -1.41 25.29
CA VAL A 269 -17.75 -0.73 24.19
C VAL A 269 -18.78 0.01 23.33
N HIS A 270 -18.55 1.29 23.10
CA HIS A 270 -19.43 2.14 22.30
C HIS A 270 -18.89 2.39 20.90
N ASP A 271 -17.57 2.54 20.79
CA ASP A 271 -16.87 2.80 19.54
C ASP A 271 -15.43 2.30 19.61
N ALA A 272 -14.76 2.27 18.47
CA ALA A 272 -13.35 1.93 18.36
C ALA A 272 -12.68 2.79 17.29
N ALA A 273 -11.44 3.20 17.55
CA ALA A 273 -10.58 3.84 16.57
C ALA A 273 -9.32 2.98 16.37
N LEU A 274 -8.82 2.96 15.14
CA LEU A 274 -7.56 2.28 14.84
C LEU A 274 -6.42 3.13 15.44
N TRP A 275 -5.51 2.50 16.17
CA TRP A 275 -4.45 3.22 16.87
C TRP A 275 -3.11 3.09 16.15
N ALA A 276 -2.73 1.86 15.83
CA ALA A 276 -1.51 1.50 15.11
C ALA A 276 -1.68 0.10 14.50
N ALA A 277 -0.64 -0.42 13.84
CA ALA A 277 -0.65 -1.79 13.31
C ALA A 277 -0.95 -2.82 14.41
N GLY A 278 -2.06 -3.56 14.29
CA GLY A 278 -2.49 -4.53 15.29
C GLY A 278 -3.01 -3.92 16.60
N GLN A 279 -3.34 -2.62 16.62
CA GLN A 279 -3.78 -1.93 17.83
C GLN A 279 -5.03 -1.10 17.58
N VAL A 280 -5.95 -1.11 18.55
CA VAL A 280 -7.16 -0.28 18.53
C VAL A 280 -7.33 0.44 19.86
N MET A 281 -7.85 1.65 19.82
CA MET A 281 -8.33 2.37 20.99
C MET A 281 -9.84 2.13 21.13
N LEU A 282 -10.30 1.83 22.35
CA LEU A 282 -11.73 1.58 22.61
C LEU A 282 -12.38 2.75 23.33
N PHE A 283 -13.56 3.15 22.89
CA PHE A 283 -14.43 4.09 23.59
C PHE A 283 -15.43 3.29 24.42
N VAL A 284 -15.46 3.51 25.73
CA VAL A 284 -16.15 2.66 26.70
C VAL A 284 -16.96 3.46 27.72
N GLY A 285 -17.96 2.83 28.33
CA GLY A 285 -18.81 3.44 29.34
C GLY A 285 -19.58 2.41 30.19
N PRO A 286 -20.11 2.81 31.36
CA PRO A 286 -20.81 1.90 32.27
C PRO A 286 -22.18 1.42 31.76
N HIS A 287 -22.81 2.14 30.83
CA HIS A 287 -24.15 1.83 30.33
C HIS A 287 -24.12 1.55 28.83
N PRO A 288 -24.85 0.55 28.31
CA PRO A 288 -24.76 0.14 26.91
C PRO A 288 -25.26 1.18 25.89
N ASP A 289 -26.10 2.12 26.30
CA ASP A 289 -26.72 3.11 25.43
C ASP A 289 -26.09 4.51 25.50
N GLU A 290 -24.98 4.65 26.22
CA GLU A 290 -24.20 5.89 26.23
C GLU A 290 -23.63 6.17 24.83
N ARG A 291 -23.90 7.37 24.30
CA ARG A 291 -23.29 7.80 23.03
C ARG A 291 -21.95 8.44 23.35
N PRO A 292 -20.85 8.03 22.72
CA PRO A 292 -19.64 8.85 22.70
C PRO A 292 -20.06 10.21 22.14
N GLY A 293 -19.84 11.28 22.90
CA GLY A 293 -20.12 12.64 22.44
C GLY A 293 -19.53 12.85 21.05
N ASP A 294 -20.30 13.48 20.17
CA ASP A 294 -20.01 13.69 18.74
C ASP A 294 -18.51 13.84 18.49
N ARG A 295 -17.92 12.88 17.75
CA ARG A 295 -16.50 12.93 17.40
C ARG A 295 -16.22 14.31 16.75
N PRO A 296 -15.16 15.03 17.15
CA PRO A 296 -14.60 16.05 16.29
C PRO A 296 -14.19 15.33 15.00
N GLN A 297 -14.84 15.69 13.88
CA GLN A 297 -14.33 15.32 12.57
C GLN A 297 -12.90 15.88 12.49
N PRO A 298 -11.89 15.09 12.07
CA PRO A 298 -10.62 15.68 11.70
C PRO A 298 -10.91 16.68 10.58
N ASN A 299 -10.61 17.96 10.82
CA ASN A 299 -10.57 18.98 9.78
C ASN A 299 -9.53 18.59 8.73
#